data_AF-A0AAE6EP21-F1
#
_entry.id   AF-A0AAE6EP21-F1
#
_cell.length_a   1.000
_cell.length_b   1.000
_cell.length_c   1.000
_cell.angle_alpha   90.00
_cell.angle_beta   90.00
_cell.angle_gamma   90.00
#
_symmetry.space_group_name_H-M   'P 1'
#
loop_
_entity.id
_entity.type
_entity.pdbx_description
1 polymer ?
#
loop_
_entity_poly.entity_id
_entity_poly.type
_entity_poly.pdbx_seq_one_letter_code
_entity_poly.pdbx_strand_id
1 'polypeptide(L)'
;MANGAATAGAYKSVYRLIQQMVGLSDNVPVKYRRWLWEKTLDAATDLIALIVYAWDEQNVAHKVVYIDRALTKFTVLNTYMRLCNEARVLPLQKQTSLSELMADISGQLGSWRKATAERAKKVSKSECSVGHGLRKRDFL
;
A
#
# COMPACT_ATOMS: atom_id res chain seq x y z
N MET A 1 11.83 -14.73 10.45
CA MET A 1 12.37 -13.35 10.54
C MET A 1 12.33 -12.56 9.21
N ALA A 2 12.02 -13.16 8.04
CA ALA A 2 12.09 -12.46 6.74
C ALA A 2 10.92 -11.50 6.39
N ASN A 3 9.86 -11.42 7.19
CA ASN A 3 8.64 -10.65 6.84
C ASN A 3 8.69 -9.17 7.21
N GLY A 4 9.59 -8.75 8.11
CA GLY A 4 9.66 -7.36 8.55
C GLY A 4 10.19 -6.40 7.49
N ALA A 5 11.13 -6.85 6.67
CA ALA A 5 11.86 -5.96 5.76
C ALA A 5 10.97 -5.36 4.65
N ALA A 6 10.09 -6.17 4.04
CA ALA A 6 9.25 -5.71 2.94
C ALA A 6 8.14 -4.74 3.41
N THR A 7 7.47 -5.06 4.52
CA THR A 7 6.44 -4.18 5.09
C THR A 7 7.02 -2.92 5.70
N ALA A 8 8.15 -3.03 6.42
CA ALA A 8 8.86 -1.86 6.94
C ALA A 8 9.37 -0.95 5.81
N GLY A 9 9.75 -1.54 4.67
CA GLY A 9 10.08 -0.80 3.44
C GLY A 9 8.90 0.02 2.93
N ALA A 10 7.76 -0.62 2.69
CA ALA A 10 6.55 0.05 2.21
C ALA A 10 6.09 1.18 3.16
N TYR A 11 6.04 0.89 4.46
CA TYR A 11 5.70 1.88 5.48
C TYR A 11 6.65 3.09 5.45
N LYS A 12 7.97 2.85 5.47
CA LYS A 12 8.97 3.91 5.48
C LYS A 12 8.90 4.78 4.22
N SER A 13 8.67 4.17 3.06
CA SER A 13 8.55 4.90 1.79
C SER A 13 7.30 5.77 1.76
N VAL A 14 6.15 5.25 2.20
CA VAL A 14 4.90 6.03 2.29
C VAL A 14 5.00 7.14 3.33
N TYR A 15 5.62 6.88 4.48
CA TYR A 15 5.89 7.92 5.47
C TYR A 15 6.75 9.05 4.89
N ARG A 16 7.83 8.70 4.18
CA ARG A 16 8.68 9.68 3.48
C ARG A 16 7.89 10.47 2.43
N LEU A 17 6.96 9.83 1.72
CA LEU A 17 6.10 10.48 0.74
C LEU A 17 5.25 11.55 1.42
N ILE A 18 4.58 11.20 2.51
CA ILE A 18 3.75 12.14 3.28
C ILE A 18 4.59 13.29 3.83
N GLN A 19 5.79 13.02 4.37
CA GLN A 19 6.67 14.08 4.84
C GLN A 19 7.04 15.07 3.72
N GLN A 20 7.38 14.56 2.53
CA GLN A 20 7.68 15.42 1.38
C GLN A 20 6.46 16.21 0.94
N MET A 21 5.28 15.59 0.89
CA MET A 21 4.04 16.28 0.58
C MET A 21 3.77 17.37 1.62
N VAL A 22 3.74 17.07 2.91
CA VAL A 22 3.51 18.08 3.96
C VAL A 22 4.45 19.29 3.78
N GLY A 23 5.75 19.06 3.55
CA GLY A 23 6.72 20.14 3.29
C GLY A 23 6.51 20.94 2.00
N LEU A 24 5.68 20.46 1.07
CA LEU A 24 5.27 21.19 -0.13
C LEU A 24 3.99 22.02 0.05
N SER A 25 3.26 21.83 1.15
CA SER A 25 1.94 22.45 1.36
C SER A 25 1.97 23.98 1.30
N ASP A 26 3.07 24.60 1.74
CA ASP A 26 3.25 26.06 1.68
C ASP A 26 3.33 26.59 0.24
N ASN A 27 3.82 25.76 -0.68
CA ASN A 27 3.98 26.10 -2.10
C ASN A 27 2.70 25.85 -2.91
N VAL A 28 1.68 25.23 -2.31
CA VAL A 28 0.43 24.89 -2.99
C VAL A 28 -0.45 26.13 -3.11
N PRO A 29 -0.87 26.53 -4.34
CA PRO A 29 -1.78 27.64 -4.53
C PRO A 29 -3.10 27.44 -3.77
N VAL A 30 -3.59 28.50 -3.12
CA VAL A 30 -4.82 28.46 -2.30
C VAL A 30 -6.00 27.87 -3.06
N LYS A 31 -6.12 28.18 -4.36
CA LYS A 31 -7.19 27.65 -5.22
C LYS A 31 -7.23 26.13 -5.32
N TYR A 32 -6.12 25.42 -5.13
CA TYR A 32 -6.01 23.97 -5.24
C TYR A 32 -5.92 23.24 -3.90
N ARG A 33 -5.73 24.00 -2.80
CA ARG A 33 -5.43 23.46 -1.49
C ARG A 33 -6.53 22.52 -0.96
N ARG A 34 -7.77 23.01 -0.89
CA ARG A 34 -8.88 22.23 -0.30
C ARG A 34 -9.40 21.10 -1.17
N TRP A 35 -9.58 21.34 -2.46
CA TRP A 35 -10.29 20.38 -3.32
C TRP A 35 -9.36 19.32 -3.93
N LEU A 36 -8.07 19.61 -4.09
CA LEU A 36 -7.10 18.68 -4.68
C LEU A 36 -6.05 18.26 -3.66
N TRP A 37 -5.30 19.20 -3.09
CA TRP A 37 -4.14 18.88 -2.28
C TRP A 37 -4.47 18.14 -0.98
N GLU A 38 -5.47 18.61 -0.24
CA GLU A 38 -5.96 17.92 0.96
C GLU A 38 -6.44 16.50 0.62
N LYS A 39 -7.15 16.30 -0.50
CA LYS A 39 -7.56 14.96 -0.96
C LYS A 39 -6.39 14.05 -1.31
N THR A 40 -5.34 14.60 -1.90
CA THR A 40 -4.09 13.86 -2.18
C THR A 40 -3.41 13.45 -0.87
N LEU A 41 -3.31 14.35 0.11
CA LEU A 41 -2.75 14.06 1.43
C LEU A 41 -3.58 13.04 2.22
N ASP A 42 -4.91 13.15 2.20
CA ASP A 42 -5.82 12.18 2.80
C ASP A 42 -5.60 10.79 2.20
N ALA A 43 -5.50 10.68 0.87
CA ALA A 43 -5.24 9.41 0.21
C ALA A 43 -3.87 8.81 0.58
N ALA A 44 -2.85 9.64 0.76
CA ALA A 44 -1.52 9.20 1.19
C ALA A 44 -1.53 8.74 2.66
N THR A 45 -2.21 9.46 3.55
CA THR A 45 -2.31 9.09 4.98
C THR A 45 -3.17 7.85 5.21
N ASP A 46 -4.27 7.69 4.46
CA ASP A 46 -5.06 6.44 4.42
C ASP A 46 -4.20 5.22 4.05
N LEU A 47 -3.20 5.42 3.17
CA LEU A 47 -2.31 4.34 2.76
C LEU A 47 -1.46 3.83 3.94
N ILE A 48 -1.03 4.71 4.85
CA ILE A 48 -0.37 4.30 6.10
C ILE A 48 -1.30 3.42 6.92
N ALA A 49 -2.54 3.84 7.14
CA ALA A 49 -3.49 3.08 7.94
C ALA A 49 -3.70 1.67 7.37
N LEU A 50 -3.86 1.54 6.05
CA LEU A 50 -4.00 0.25 5.37
C LEU A 50 -2.75 -0.64 5.50
N ILE A 51 -1.55 -0.06 5.45
CA ILE A 51 -0.30 -0.80 5.68
C ILE A 51 -0.23 -1.30 7.12
N VAL A 52 -0.63 -0.49 8.10
CA VAL A 52 -0.65 -0.87 9.53
C VAL A 52 -1.67 -1.98 9.77
N TYR A 53 -2.89 -1.87 9.23
CA TYR A 53 -3.90 -2.94 9.34
C TYR A 53 -3.42 -4.23 8.69
N ALA A 54 -2.81 -4.14 7.50
CA ALA A 54 -2.22 -5.30 6.86
C ALA A 54 -1.09 -5.90 7.70
N TRP A 55 -0.27 -5.10 8.38
CA TRP A 55 0.82 -5.59 9.22
C TRP A 55 0.33 -6.35 10.45
N ASP A 56 -0.62 -5.77 11.18
CA ASP A 56 -1.17 -6.31 12.43
C ASP A 56 -2.02 -7.57 12.23
N GLU A 57 -2.65 -7.70 11.07
CA GLU A 57 -3.51 -8.83 10.74
C GLU A 57 -2.75 -10.17 10.77
N GLN A 58 -3.26 -11.12 11.54
CA GLN A 58 -2.68 -12.46 11.68
C GLN A 58 -3.18 -13.40 10.59
N ASN A 59 -4.43 -13.25 10.17
CA ASN A 59 -5.00 -14.08 9.11
C ASN A 59 -4.42 -13.67 7.76
N VAL A 60 -3.65 -14.58 7.15
CA VAL A 60 -2.95 -14.31 5.87
C VAL A 60 -3.93 -14.00 4.73
N ALA A 61 -5.13 -14.58 4.72
CA ALA A 61 -6.14 -14.27 3.71
C ALA A 61 -6.68 -12.84 3.88
N HIS A 62 -6.97 -12.41 5.11
CA HIS A 62 -7.41 -11.04 5.38
C HIS A 62 -6.30 -10.02 5.14
N LYS A 63 -5.05 -10.38 5.46
CA LYS A 63 -3.88 -9.55 5.16
C LYS A 63 -3.78 -9.23 3.67
N VAL A 64 -4.06 -10.19 2.77
CA VAL A 64 -4.12 -9.93 1.32
C VAL A 64 -5.18 -8.89 0.99
N VAL A 65 -6.36 -8.94 1.61
CA VAL A 65 -7.44 -7.96 1.39
C VAL A 65 -7.00 -6.55 1.77
N TYR A 66 -6.31 -6.37 2.91
CA TYR A 66 -5.80 -5.06 3.31
C TYR A 66 -4.73 -4.53 2.33
N ILE A 67 -3.85 -5.41 1.83
CA ILE A 67 -2.84 -5.02 0.83
C ILE A 67 -3.49 -4.67 -0.51
N ASP A 68 -4.51 -5.42 -0.95
CA ASP A 68 -5.27 -5.10 -2.16
C ASP A 68 -5.99 -3.74 -2.01
N ARG A 69 -6.57 -3.45 -0.84
CA ARG A 69 -7.12 -2.12 -0.52
C ARG A 69 -6.06 -1.03 -0.56
N ALA A 70 -4.86 -1.29 -0.05
CA ALA A 70 -3.74 -0.36 -0.11
C ALA A 70 -3.34 -0.06 -1.57
N LEU A 71 -3.28 -1.07 -2.43
CA LEU A 71 -3.03 -0.90 -3.86
C LEU A 71 -4.12 -0.07 -4.54
N THR A 72 -5.40 -0.33 -4.27
CA THR A 72 -6.51 0.50 -4.79
C THR A 72 -6.39 1.95 -4.35
N LYS A 73 -6.11 2.19 -3.05
CA LYS A 73 -5.91 3.55 -2.52
C LYS A 73 -4.71 4.24 -3.15
N PHE A 74 -3.63 3.50 -3.39
CA PHE A 74 -2.45 3.98 -4.09
C PHE A 74 -2.73 4.35 -5.56
N THR A 75 -3.63 3.63 -6.25
CA THR A 75 -4.12 4.03 -7.58
C THR A 75 -4.87 5.36 -7.54
N VAL A 76 -5.72 5.57 -6.53
CA VAL A 76 -6.42 6.85 -6.34
C VAL A 76 -5.42 8.00 -6.08
N LEU A 77 -4.43 7.77 -5.21
CA LEU A 77 -3.35 8.72 -4.96
C LEU A 77 -2.58 9.07 -6.24
N ASN A 78 -2.29 8.08 -7.10
CA ASN A 78 -1.67 8.32 -8.40
C ASN A 78 -2.49 9.25 -9.29
N THR A 79 -3.79 9.04 -9.35
CA THR A 79 -4.68 9.91 -10.13
C THR A 79 -4.65 11.34 -9.60
N TYR A 80 -4.71 11.54 -8.28
CA TYR A 80 -4.61 12.89 -7.70
C TYR A 80 -3.25 13.55 -7.95
N MET A 81 -2.16 12.80 -7.87
CA MET A 81 -0.82 13.31 -8.18
C MET A 81 -0.68 13.70 -9.66
N ARG A 82 -1.29 12.95 -10.59
CA ARG A 82 -1.34 13.33 -12.01
C ARG A 82 -2.11 14.63 -12.21
N LEU A 83 -3.25 14.80 -11.55
CA LEU A 83 -4.01 16.06 -11.58
C LEU A 83 -3.20 17.23 -11.00
N CYS A 84 -2.45 17.01 -9.91
CA CYS A 84 -1.52 18.02 -9.38
C CYS A 84 -0.46 18.44 -10.40
N ASN A 85 0.08 17.49 -11.16
CA ASN A 85 1.09 17.75 -12.18
C ASN A 85 0.50 18.50 -13.38
N GLU A 86 -0.65 18.06 -13.89
CA GLU A 86 -1.38 18.69 -15.00
C GLU A 86 -1.79 20.13 -14.68
N ALA A 87 -2.29 20.37 -13.46
CA ALA A 87 -2.66 21.70 -12.97
C ALA A 87 -1.45 22.55 -12.54
N ARG A 88 -0.22 22.03 -12.66
CA ARG A 88 1.05 22.66 -12.26
C ARG A 88 1.02 23.16 -10.81
N VAL A 89 0.44 22.36 -9.93
CA VAL A 89 0.34 22.65 -8.49
C VAL A 89 1.72 22.67 -7.83
N LEU A 90 2.62 21.80 -8.30
CA LEU A 90 3.96 21.60 -7.74
C LEU A 90 5.06 22.01 -8.75
N PRO A 91 6.23 22.48 -8.28
CA PRO A 91 7.40 22.69 -9.14
C PRO A 91 7.90 21.39 -9.79
N LEU A 92 8.36 21.45 -11.04
CA LEU A 92 8.77 20.27 -11.83
C LEU A 92 9.78 19.37 -11.11
N GLN A 93 10.82 19.94 -10.50
CA GLN A 93 11.83 19.17 -9.77
C GLN A 93 11.22 18.33 -8.63
N LYS A 94 10.19 18.85 -7.95
CA LYS A 94 9.50 18.15 -6.86
C LYS A 94 8.56 17.08 -7.39
N GLN A 95 7.99 17.28 -8.59
CA GLN A 95 7.18 16.27 -9.26
C GLN A 95 8.00 15.01 -9.58
N THR A 96 9.22 15.19 -10.11
CA THR A 96 10.12 14.06 -10.41
C THR A 96 10.44 13.24 -9.16
N SER A 97 10.87 13.89 -8.08
CA SER A 97 11.22 13.19 -6.84
C SER A 97 10.04 12.44 -6.21
N LEU A 98 8.83 13.02 -6.27
CA LEU A 98 7.61 12.34 -5.79
C LEU A 98 7.23 11.16 -6.69
N SER A 99 7.41 11.29 -8.01
CA SER A 99 7.09 10.23 -8.97
C SER A 99 8.01 9.01 -8.80
N GLU A 100 9.30 9.24 -8.56
CA GLU A 100 10.27 8.18 -8.23
C GLU A 100 9.87 7.44 -6.96
N LEU A 101 9.59 8.19 -5.88
CA LEU A 101 9.18 7.60 -4.61
C LEU A 101 7.87 6.81 -4.72
N MET A 102 6.94 7.29 -5.54
CA MET A 102 5.71 6.57 -5.84
C MET A 102 5.96 5.28 -6.62
N ALA A 103 6.84 5.28 -7.62
CA ALA A 103 7.21 4.06 -8.33
C ALA A 103 7.80 3.00 -7.37
N ASP A 104 8.66 3.44 -6.45
CA ASP A 104 9.23 2.58 -5.41
C ASP A 104 8.15 1.99 -4.50
N ILE A 105 7.21 2.81 -4.02
CA ILE A 105 6.08 2.37 -3.19
C ILE A 105 5.23 1.33 -3.94
N SER A 106 4.94 1.59 -5.23
CA SER A 106 4.19 0.66 -6.07
C SER A 106 4.86 -0.70 -6.16
N GLY A 107 6.18 -0.73 -6.39
CA GLY A 107 6.97 -1.95 -6.45
C GLY A 107 6.98 -2.71 -5.12
N GLN A 108 7.12 -2.00 -4.00
CA GLN A 108 7.11 -2.57 -2.66
C GLN A 108 5.75 -3.18 -2.31
N LEU A 109 4.64 -2.47 -2.54
CA LEU A 109 3.29 -2.97 -2.31
C LEU A 109 2.96 -4.16 -3.20
N GLY A 110 3.29 -4.11 -4.49
CA GLY A 110 3.06 -5.22 -5.42
C GLY A 110 3.85 -6.47 -5.04
N SER A 111 5.12 -6.31 -4.64
CA SER A 111 5.96 -7.40 -4.16
C SER A 111 5.42 -8.02 -2.87
N TRP A 112 5.01 -7.19 -1.91
CA TRP A 112 4.43 -7.65 -0.66
C TRP A 112 3.11 -8.40 -0.87
N ARG A 113 2.24 -7.88 -1.74
CA ARG A 113 0.99 -8.54 -2.14
C ARG A 113 1.24 -9.91 -2.73
N LYS A 114 2.16 -10.01 -3.71
CA LYS A 114 2.52 -11.29 -4.37
C LYS A 114 3.03 -12.29 -3.34
N ALA A 115 3.97 -11.90 -2.48
CA ALA A 115 4.52 -12.77 -1.45
C ALA A 115 3.46 -13.25 -0.44
N THR A 116 2.50 -12.39 -0.09
CA THR A 116 1.42 -12.72 0.86
C THR A 116 0.38 -13.65 0.21
N ALA A 117 -0.02 -13.40 -1.03
CA ALA A 117 -0.96 -14.24 -1.76
C ALA A 117 -0.43 -15.67 -1.96
N GLU A 118 0.86 -15.83 -2.26
CA GLU A 118 1.48 -17.16 -2.36
C GLU A 118 1.48 -17.92 -1.03
N ARG A 119 1.53 -17.22 0.11
CA ARG A 119 1.39 -17.85 1.42
C ARG A 119 -0.04 -18.25 1.71
N ALA A 120 -1.01 -17.41 1.40
CA ALA A 120 -2.43 -17.74 1.56
C ALA A 120 -2.80 -19.04 0.81
N LYS A 121 -2.30 -19.19 -0.43
CA LYS A 121 -2.47 -20.43 -1.23
C LYS A 121 -1.84 -21.67 -0.60
N LYS A 122 -0.72 -21.52 0.13
CA LYS A 122 -0.06 -22.64 0.80
C LYS A 122 -0.85 -23.08 2.03
N VAL A 123 -1.35 -22.13 2.82
CA VAL A 123 -2.17 -22.39 4.00
C VAL A 123 -3.45 -23.15 3.62
N SER A 124 -4.16 -22.70 2.59
CA SER A 124 -5.37 -23.39 2.13
C SER A 124 -5.10 -24.80 1.59
N LYS A 125 -3.96 -25.01 0.92
CA LYS A 125 -3.54 -26.35 0.46
C LYS A 125 -3.19 -27.29 1.63
N SER A 126 -2.52 -26.80 2.67
CA SER A 126 -2.22 -27.63 3.84
C SER A 126 -3.47 -28.04 4.60
N GLU A 127 -4.44 -27.14 4.78
CA GLU A 127 -5.72 -27.44 5.45
C GLU A 127 -6.52 -28.52 4.71
N CYS A 128 -6.52 -28.46 3.37
CA CYS A 128 -7.19 -29.46 2.52
C CYS A 128 -6.55 -30.86 2.63
N SER A 129 -5.21 -30.93 2.68
CA SER A 129 -4.48 -32.20 2.84
C SER A 129 -4.68 -32.83 4.23
N VAL A 130 -4.78 -32.01 5.29
CA VAL A 130 -5.05 -32.48 6.66
C VAL A 130 -6.48 -33.04 6.78
N GLY A 131 -7.46 -32.39 6.15
CA GLY A 131 -8.86 -32.87 6.11
C GLY A 131 -9.00 -34.24 5.42
N HIS A 132 -8.19 -34.54 4.41
CA HIS A 132 -8.17 -35.87 3.78
C HIS A 132 -7.45 -36.95 4.61
N GLY A 133 -6.51 -36.58 5.48
CA GLY A 133 -5.80 -37.52 6.37
C GLY A 133 -6.55 -37.90 7.65
N LEU A 134 -7.53 -37.08 8.09
CA LEU A 134 -8.43 -37.41 9.20
C LEU A 134 -9.58 -38.32 8.75
N ARG A 135 -10.15 -38.06 7.56
CA ARG A 135 -11.27 -38.86 7.02
C ARG A 135 -10.93 -40.33 6.71
N LYS A 136 -9.65 -40.69 6.63
CA LYS A 136 -9.18 -42.08 6.43
C LYS A 136 -8.90 -42.83 7.73
N ARG A 137 -8.90 -42.16 8.88
CA ARG A 137 -8.62 -42.79 10.19
C ARG A 137 -9.87 -43.17 10.98
N ASP A 138 -11.04 -42.69 10.57
CA ASP A 138 -12.33 -43.02 11.20
C ASP A 138 -13.06 -44.20 10.53
N PHE A 139 -12.37 -44.93 9.65
CA PHE A 139 -12.88 -46.10 8.91
C PHE A 139 -11.90 -47.28 9.03
N LEU A 140 -11.45 -47.61 10.23
CA LEU A 140 -10.86 -48.91 10.59
C LEU A 140 -11.25 -49.27 12.02
#